data_AF-A0AAF1B1A4-F1
#
_entry.id   AF-A0AAF1B1A4-F1
#
_cell.length_a   1.000
_cell.length_b   1.000
_cell.length_c   1.000
_cell.angle_alpha   90.00
_cell.angle_beta   90.00
_cell.angle_gamma   90.00
#
_symmetry.space_group_name_H-M   'P 1'
#
loop_
_entity.id
_entity.type
_entity.pdbx_description
1 polymer ?
#
loop_
_entity_poly.entity_id
_entity_poly.type
_entity_poly.pdbx_seq_one_letter_code
_entity_poly.pdbx_strand_id
1 'polypeptide(L)' 'MPHYHAVEATKAFKPVLGEYYQYDFTPFYKSIWNTINDCVYVEEDEDNKGIYWYNNKF' A
#
# COMPACT_ATOMS: atom_id res chain seq x y z
N MET A 1 -11.93 9.41 9.47
CA MET A 1 -11.92 8.72 10.79
C MET A 1 -10.89 9.40 11.67
N PRO A 2 -11.22 9.80 12.89
CA PRO A 2 -10.28 10.52 13.74
C PRO A 2 -9.16 9.60 14.27
N HIS A 3 -7.98 10.17 14.54
CA HIS A 3 -6.77 9.43 14.91
C HIS A 3 -6.92 8.56 16.17
N TYR A 4 -7.78 8.96 17.12
CA TYR A 4 -8.03 8.20 18.36
C TYR A 4 -8.80 6.89 18.15
N HIS A 5 -9.52 6.74 17.04
CA HIS A 5 -10.17 5.47 16.64
C HIS A 5 -9.36 4.67 15.62
N ALA A 6 -8.14 5.11 15.27
CA ALA A 6 -7.27 4.40 14.31
C ALA A 6 -7.03 2.94 14.69
N VAL A 7 -6.81 2.69 15.98
CA VAL A 7 -6.52 1.34 16.50
C VAL A 7 -7.76 0.46 16.46
N GLU A 8 -8.93 1.00 16.78
CA GLU A 8 -10.20 0.28 16.79
C GLU A 8 -10.57 -0.18 15.38
N ALA A 9 -10.52 0.73 14.42
CA ALA A 9 -10.81 0.39 13.04
C ALA A 9 -9.78 -0.57 12.45
N THR A 10 -8.49 -0.41 12.75
CA THR A 10 -7.46 -1.37 12.30
C THR A 10 -7.78 -2.78 12.80
N LYS A 11 -8.23 -2.93 14.06
CA LYS A 11 -8.65 -4.23 14.60
C LYS A 11 -9.89 -4.80 13.88
N ALA A 12 -10.84 -3.94 13.52
CA ALA A 12 -12.03 -4.35 12.77
C ALA A 12 -11.73 -4.73 11.31
N PHE A 13 -10.75 -4.07 10.68
CA PHE A 13 -10.36 -4.34 9.29
C PHE A 13 -9.47 -5.57 9.11
N LYS A 14 -8.63 -5.91 10.09
CA LYS A 14 -7.76 -7.11 10.06
C LYS A 14 -8.50 -8.41 9.64
N PRO A 15 -9.63 -8.79 10.26
CA PRO A 15 -10.35 -10.01 9.88
C PRO A 15 -11.03 -9.90 8.51
N VAL A 16 -11.36 -8.69 8.04
CA VAL A 16 -11.97 -8.46 6.72
C VAL A 16 -10.95 -8.62 5.60
N LEU A 17 -9.74 -8.09 5.80
CA LEU A 17 -8.67 -8.12 4.81
C LEU A 17 -7.95 -9.47 4.77
N GLY A 18 -7.88 -10.21 5.88
CA GLY A 18 -7.30 -11.56 5.92
C GLY A 18 -5.87 -11.58 5.37
N GLU A 19 -5.65 -12.38 4.33
CA GLU A 19 -4.34 -12.53 3.65
C GLU A 19 -3.85 -11.25 2.96
N TYR A 20 -4.76 -10.32 2.64
CA TYR A 20 -4.42 -9.04 2.02
C TYR A 20 -3.98 -7.97 3.03
N TYR A 21 -4.05 -8.25 4.34
CA TYR A 21 -3.57 -7.31 5.34
C TYR A 21 -2.05 -7.26 5.36
N GLN A 22 -1.48 -6.24 4.72
CA GLN A 22 -0.05 -5.96 4.75
C GLN A 22 0.25 -4.90 5.80
N TYR A 23 1.26 -5.16 6.63
CA TYR A 23 1.75 -4.22 7.63
C TYR A 23 3.24 -4.00 7.42
N ASP A 24 3.64 -2.74 7.25
CA ASP A 24 5.02 -2.35 7.09
C ASP A 24 5.55 -1.70 8.38
N PHE A 25 6.69 -2.19 8.85
CA PHE A 25 7.39 -1.67 10.03
C PHE A 25 8.36 -0.52 9.69
N THR A 26 8.54 -0.18 8.41
CA THR A 26 9.46 0.89 8.01
C THR A 26 9.04 2.25 8.60
N PRO A 27 9.99 3.07 9.07
CA PRO A 27 9.69 4.43 9.50
C PRO A 27 9.05 5.23 8.37
N PHE A 28 8.04 6.04 8.69
CA PHE A 28 7.22 6.75 7.70
C PHE A 28 8.04 7.57 6.68
N TYR A 29 9.14 8.19 7.12
CA TYR A 29 9.97 9.00 6.23
C TYR A 29 10.73 8.14 5.21
N LYS A 30 11.12 6.93 5.60
CA LYS A 30 11.84 5.99 4.74
C LYS A 30 10.89 5.35 3.74
N SER A 31 9.69 4.95 4.17
CA SER A 31 8.67 4.45 3.24
C SER A 31 8.28 5.52 2.23
N ILE A 32 8.08 6.77 2.66
CA ILE A 32 7.82 7.88 1.72
C ILE A 32 8.94 8.03 0.70
N TRP A 33 10.21 8.02 1.14
CA TRP A 33 11.35 8.12 0.23
C TRP A 33 11.40 6.96 -0.77
N ASN A 34 11.22 5.73 -0.30
CA ASN A 34 11.19 4.55 -1.17
C ASN A 34 10.04 4.63 -2.18
N THR A 35 8.82 4.93 -1.73
CA THR A 35 7.67 5.09 -2.62
C THR A 35 7.92 6.15 -3.68
N ILE A 36 8.46 7.32 -3.32
CA ILE A 36 8.73 8.37 -4.31
C ILE A 36 9.75 7.92 -5.37
N ASN A 37 10.76 7.14 -5.00
CA ASN A 37 11.79 6.70 -5.93
C ASN A 37 11.37 5.48 -6.76
N ASP A 38 10.67 4.52 -6.16
CA ASP A 38 10.35 3.24 -6.79
C ASP A 38 8.97 3.24 -7.51
N CYS A 39 8.05 4.14 -7.11
CA CYS A 39 6.68 4.19 -7.61
C CYS A 39 6.49 5.38 -8.57
N VAL A 40 7.25 5.40 -9.68
CA VAL A 40 7.29 6.55 -10.60
C VAL A 40 6.07 6.60 -11.53
N TYR A 41 5.61 5.45 -12.01
CA TYR A 41 4.43 5.38 -12.87
C TYR A 41 3.74 4.02 -12.77
N VAL A 42 2.51 3.98 -13.27
CA VAL A 42 1.64 2.82 -13.22
C VAL A 42 1.44 2.31 -14.64
N GLU A 43 1.80 1.06 -14.90
CA GLU A 43 1.50 0.38 -16.17
C GLU A 43 0.24 -0.47 -16.02
N GLU A 44 -0.57 -0.45 -17.06
CA GLU A 44 -1.65 -1.41 -17.21
C GLU A 44 -1.05 -2.76 -17.58
N ASP A 45 -1.41 -3.80 -16.83
CA ASP A 45 -1.02 -5.17 -17.14
C ASP A 45 -1.67 -5.59 -18.47
N GLU A 46 -0.87 -6.04 -19.44
CA GLU A 46 -1.36 -6.38 -20.80
C GLU A 46 -2.42 -7.51 -20.76
N ASP A 47 -2.32 -8.41 -19.77
CA ASP A 47 -3.19 -9.57 -19.64
C ASP A 47 -4.43 -9.32 -18.76
N ASN A 48 -4.36 -8.39 -17.79
CA ASN A 48 -5.42 -8.15 -16.81
C ASN A 48 -5.86 -6.67 -16.79
N LYS A 49 -6.89 -6.36 -17.58
CA LYS A 49 -7.56 -5.06 -17.55
C LYS A 49 -8.03 -4.72 -16.13
N GLY A 50 -7.37 -3.76 -15.50
CA GLY A 50 -7.71 -3.20 -14.18
C GLY A 50 -6.73 -3.54 -13.06
N ILE A 51 -5.71 -4.38 -13.32
CA ILE A 51 -4.59 -4.55 -12.39
C ILE A 51 -3.46 -3.63 -12.83
N TYR A 52 -3.04 -2.79 -11.89
CA TYR A 52 -2.09 -1.72 -12.10
C TYR A 52 -0.82 -2.05 -11.32
N TRP A 53 0.29 -2.24 -12.02
CA TRP A 53 1.57 -2.53 -11.39
C TRP A 53 2.45 -1.28 -11.37
N TYR A 54 3.18 -1.11 -10.26
CA TYR A 54 4.19 -0.07 -10.14
C TYR A 54 5.49 -0.56 -10.77
N ASN A 55 6.03 0.21 -11.70
CA ASN A 55 7.28 -0.14 -12.39
C ASN A 55 8.32 0.97 -12.17
N ASN A 56 9.57 0.57 -11.93
CA ASN A 56 10.70 1.47 -11.85
C ASN A 56 11.61 1.22 -13.06
N LYS A 57 11.74 2.23 -13.94
CA LYS A 57 12.58 2.17 -15.15
C LYS A 57 14.04 2.60 -14.90
N PHE A 58 14.41 2.92 -13.65
CA PHE A 58 15.74 3.40 -13.27
C PHE A 58 16.45 2.46 -12.29
#